data_AF-A0A9E0W161-F1
#
_entry.id   AF-A0A9E0W161-F1
#
_cell.length_a   1.000
_cell.length_b   1.000
_cell.length_c   1.000
_cell.angle_alpha   90.00
_cell.angle_beta   90.00
_cell.angle_gamma   90.00
#
_symmetry.space_group_name_H-M   'P 1'
#
loop_
_entity.id
_entity.type
_entity.pdbx_description
1 polymer ?
#
loop_
_entity_poly.entity_id
_entity_poly.type
_entity_poly.pdbx_seq_one_letter_code
_entity_poly.pdbx_strand_id
1 'polypeptide(L)'
;MSEEILINFTPIETRVAVIENGMPQEIYVERAERRGIVGNIYKGKVVRVLPGMQAAFVDIGLERAAFIHVDELQHPEGDESSGNGKSSLTINRLLREGQSLVVQVTKDPLGTKGARLTTNISIPSRYLVYMPGNEHIGISQRIEDNEERDRLRAMVEEVVASLEDLNTKVGGFILRTVSEG
;
A
#
# COMPACT_ATOMS: atom_id res chain seq x y z
N MET A 1 31.68 -0.94 16.36
CA MET A 1 30.28 -0.63 16.71
C MET A 1 29.51 -1.92 16.53
N SER A 2 28.93 -2.45 17.60
CA SER A 2 28.03 -3.60 17.52
C SER A 2 26.61 -3.08 17.55
N GLU A 3 25.86 -3.36 16.49
CA GLU A 3 24.42 -3.20 16.44
C GLU A 3 23.79 -4.58 16.59
N GLU A 4 22.83 -4.70 17.50
CA GLU A 4 22.15 -5.96 17.78
C GLU A 4 20.64 -5.75 17.73
N ILE A 5 19.94 -6.71 17.13
CA ILE A 5 18.48 -6.80 17.18
C ILE A 5 18.13 -7.96 18.10
N LEU A 6 17.58 -7.64 19.26
CA LEU A 6 17.15 -8.64 20.24
C LEU A 6 15.65 -8.89 20.07
N ILE A 7 15.29 -10.13 19.72
CA ILE A 7 13.90 -10.54 19.52
C ILE A 7 13.48 -11.44 20.67
N ASN A 8 12.47 -11.02 21.42
CA ASN A 8 11.80 -11.84 22.41
C ASN A 8 10.37 -12.15 21.96
N PHE A 9 10.11 -13.43 21.72
CA PHE A 9 8.80 -13.92 21.30
C PHE A 9 8.10 -14.65 22.45
N THR A 10 6.85 -14.28 22.71
CA THR A 10 5.95 -14.96 23.67
C THR A 10 4.57 -15.15 23.04
N PRO A 11 3.69 -16.01 23.60
CA PRO A 11 2.33 -16.17 23.08
C PRO A 11 1.47 -14.88 23.10
N ILE A 12 1.76 -13.94 24.00
CA ILE A 12 0.97 -12.73 24.19
C ILE A 12 1.51 -11.57 23.35
N GLU A 13 2.83 -11.43 23.30
CA GLU A 13 3.50 -10.34 22.60
C GLU A 13 4.85 -10.73 22.01
N THR A 14 5.22 -10.03 20.94
CA THR A 14 6.56 -10.00 20.36
C THR A 14 7.20 -8.68 20.71
N ARG A 15 8.42 -8.72 21.25
CA ARG A 15 9.22 -7.56 21.61
C ARG A 15 10.50 -7.56 20.79
N VAL A 16 10.82 -6.44 20.17
CA VAL A 16 12.05 -6.25 19.41
C VAL A 16 12.78 -5.03 19.97
N ALA A 17 14.03 -5.20 20.38
CA ALA A 17 14.88 -4.10 20.84
C ALA A 17 16.05 -3.91 19.89
N VAL A 18 16.30 -2.66 19.50
CA VAL A 18 17.50 -2.26 18.77
C VAL A 18 18.53 -1.78 19.79
N ILE A 19 19.67 -2.46 19.86
CA ILE A 19 20.77 -2.16 20.78
C ILE A 19 21.95 -1.63 19.99
N GLU A 20 22.49 -0.48 20.40
CA GLU A 20 23.72 0.08 19.86
C GLU A 20 24.74 0.22 20.98
N ASN A 21 25.92 -0.39 20.80
CA ASN A 21 27.01 -0.34 21.78
C ASN A 21 26.57 -0.76 23.20
N GLY A 22 25.71 -1.77 23.30
CA GLY A 22 25.17 -2.28 24.55
C GLY A 22 24.07 -1.42 25.19
N MET A 23 23.68 -0.31 24.56
CA MET A 23 22.60 0.57 25.02
C MET A 23 21.33 0.39 24.17
N PRO A 24 20.16 0.16 24.79
CA PRO A 24 18.89 0.13 24.06
C PRO A 24 18.56 1.49 23.46
N GLN A 25 18.28 1.52 22.15
CA GLN A 25 17.88 2.73 21.41
C GLN A 25 16.37 2.78 21.22
N GLU A 26 15.77 1.68 20.75
CA GLU A 26 14.35 1.59 20.45
C GLU A 26 13.78 0.24 20.92
N ILE A 27 12.50 0.25 21.30
CA ILE A 27 11.74 -0.96 21.61
C ILE A 27 10.40 -0.96 20.88
N TYR A 28 10.14 -2.04 20.18
CA TYR A 28 8.89 -2.33 19.48
C TYR A 28 8.17 -3.44 20.21
N VAL A 29 6.90 -3.23 20.52
CA VAL A 29 6.05 -4.23 21.20
C VAL A 29 4.80 -4.45 20.38
N GLU A 30 4.63 -5.66 19.86
CA GLU A 30 3.46 -6.08 19.10
C GLU A 30 2.69 -7.14 19.89
N ARG A 31 1.40 -6.89 20.17
CA ARG A 31 0.54 -7.83 20.89
C ARG A 31 -0.29 -8.67 19.93
N ALA A 32 -0.40 -9.97 20.21
CA ALA A 32 -1.10 -10.92 19.35
C ALA A 32 -2.57 -10.53 19.12
N GLU A 33 -3.28 -10.07 20.16
CA GLU A 33 -4.70 -9.68 20.10
C GLU A 33 -4.96 -8.41 19.27
N ARG A 34 -3.92 -7.60 19.01
CA ARG A 34 -4.04 -6.33 18.26
C ARG A 34 -3.59 -6.46 16.81
N ARG A 35 -3.29 -7.67 16.34
CA ARG A 35 -2.88 -7.89 14.95
C ARG A 35 -4.09 -7.71 14.04
N GLY A 36 -4.17 -6.53 13.42
CA GLY A 36 -4.99 -6.30 12.23
C GLY A 36 -4.32 -6.87 10.99
N ILE A 37 -5.07 -6.91 9.89
CA ILE A 37 -4.58 -7.29 8.57
C ILE A 37 -4.47 -6.09 7.63
N VAL A 38 -4.75 -4.88 8.10
CA VAL A 38 -4.54 -3.64 7.34
C VAL A 38 -3.11 -3.57 6.84
N GLY A 39 -2.94 -3.28 5.55
CA GLY A 39 -1.65 -3.23 4.87
C GLY A 39 -1.22 -4.57 4.27
N ASN A 40 -1.78 -5.70 4.71
CA ASN A 40 -1.48 -7.00 4.10
C ASN A 40 -1.89 -7.04 2.63
N ILE A 41 -1.08 -7.72 1.83
CA ILE A 41 -1.28 -7.88 0.39
C ILE A 41 -1.61 -9.35 0.11
N TYR A 42 -2.68 -9.59 -0.65
CA TYR A 42 -3.17 -10.91 -1.00
C TYR A 42 -3.33 -11.04 -2.52
N LYS A 43 -3.18 -12.27 -3.02
CA LYS A 43 -3.71 -12.64 -4.34
C LYS A 43 -5.13 -13.18 -4.13
N GLY A 44 -6.11 -12.31 -4.34
CA GLY A 44 -7.53 -12.64 -4.17
C GLY A 44 -8.17 -13.17 -5.45
N LYS A 45 -9.31 -13.87 -5.32
CA LYS A 45 -10.15 -14.32 -6.42
C LYS A 45 -11.53 -13.68 -6.32
N VAL A 46 -12.00 -13.02 -7.38
CA VAL A 46 -13.37 -12.47 -7.44
C VAL A 46 -14.35 -13.64 -7.36
N VAL A 47 -15.21 -13.63 -6.34
CA VAL A 47 -16.24 -14.66 -6.18
C VAL A 47 -17.60 -14.20 -6.70
N ARG A 48 -17.89 -12.90 -6.63
CA ARG A 48 -19.16 -12.34 -7.09
C ARG A 48 -19.03 -10.86 -7.43
N VAL A 49 -19.62 -10.43 -8.54
CA VAL A 49 -19.69 -9.02 -8.92
C VAL A 49 -21.08 -8.47 -8.64
N LEU A 50 -21.17 -7.29 -8.04
CA LEU A 50 -22.41 -6.61 -7.65
C LEU A 50 -22.56 -5.27 -8.38
N PRO A 51 -23.14 -5.27 -9.60
CA PRO A 51 -23.31 -4.06 -10.40
C PRO A 51 -24.09 -2.95 -9.69
N GLY A 52 -25.16 -3.31 -8.98
CA GLY A 52 -25.99 -2.34 -8.26
C GLY A 52 -25.26 -1.59 -7.13
N MET A 53 -24.13 -2.12 -6.67
CA MET A 53 -23.30 -1.53 -5.62
C MET A 53 -21.94 -1.04 -6.13
N GLN A 54 -21.69 -1.14 -7.44
CA GLN A 54 -20.38 -0.87 -8.05
C GLN A 54 -19.22 -1.54 -7.28
N ALA A 55 -19.42 -2.78 -6.86
CA ALA A 55 -18.50 -3.49 -5.98
C ALA A 55 -18.41 -4.99 -6.34
N ALA A 56 -17.38 -5.65 -5.82
CA ALA A 56 -17.21 -7.09 -5.96
C ALA A 56 -16.77 -7.71 -4.63
N PHE A 57 -17.18 -8.96 -4.40
CA PHE A 57 -16.63 -9.79 -3.32
C PHE A 57 -15.42 -10.55 -3.83
N VAL A 58 -14.36 -10.55 -3.02
CA VAL A 58 -13.08 -11.17 -3.31
C VAL A 58 -12.73 -12.11 -2.16
N ASP A 59 -12.48 -13.37 -2.50
CA ASP A 59 -11.91 -14.34 -1.58
C ASP A 59 -10.40 -14.10 -1.46
N ILE A 60 -9.93 -13.88 -0.23
CA ILE A 60 -8.52 -13.68 0.13
C ILE A 60 -8.05 -14.71 1.17
N GLY A 61 -8.81 -15.79 1.37
CA GLY A 61 -8.47 -16.87 2.31
C GLY A 61 -8.86 -16.58 3.78
N LEU A 62 -9.71 -15.59 4.03
CA LEU A 62 -10.29 -15.32 5.35
C LEU A 62 -11.65 -16.01 5.48
N GLU A 63 -12.14 -16.13 6.71
CA GLU A 63 -13.47 -16.70 6.99
C GLU A 63 -14.61 -16.02 6.24
N ARG A 64 -14.41 -14.76 5.84
CA ARG A 64 -15.41 -13.95 5.13
C ARG A 64 -14.79 -13.31 3.91
N ALA A 65 -15.53 -13.36 2.81
CA ALA A 65 -15.16 -12.66 1.59
C ALA A 65 -15.00 -11.17 1.87
N ALA A 66 -13.87 -10.62 1.45
CA ALA A 66 -13.59 -9.20 1.48
C ALA A 66 -14.31 -8.50 0.32
N PHE A 67 -14.42 -7.19 0.36
CA PHE A 67 -15.09 -6.42 -0.69
C PHE A 67 -14.20 -5.32 -1.25
N ILE A 68 -14.36 -5.06 -2.55
CA ILE A 68 -13.67 -3.98 -3.28
C ILE A 68 -14.71 -3.13 -4.02
N HIS A 69 -14.54 -1.81 -3.98
CA HIS A 69 -15.37 -0.86 -4.72
C HIS A 69 -14.70 -0.49 -6.04
N VAL A 70 -15.47 -0.04 -7.04
CA VAL A 70 -14.95 0.33 -8.36
C VAL A 70 -13.84 1.40 -8.29
N ASP A 71 -13.98 2.37 -7.38
CA ASP A 71 -13.00 3.44 -7.17
C ASP A 71 -11.66 2.95 -6.56
N GLU A 72 -11.65 1.74 -6.02
CA GLU A 72 -10.46 1.13 -5.42
C GLU A 72 -9.69 0.27 -6.43
N LEU A 73 -10.17 0.20 -7.67
CA LEU A 73 -9.50 -0.51 -8.78
C LEU A 73 -8.57 0.44 -9.52
N GLN A 74 -7.39 -0.06 -9.89
CA GLN A 74 -6.51 0.59 -10.83
C GLN A 74 -7.13 0.51 -12.22
N HIS A 75 -7.21 1.66 -12.88
CA HIS A 75 -7.65 1.73 -14.26
C HIS A 75 -6.43 1.51 -15.17
N PRO A 76 -6.53 0.66 -16.20
CA PRO A 76 -5.47 0.56 -17.20
C PRO A 76 -5.26 1.93 -17.84
N GLU A 77 -4.01 2.38 -17.87
CA GLU A 77 -3.62 3.66 -18.46
C GLU A 77 -4.06 3.70 -19.94
N GLY A 78 -4.94 4.65 -20.26
CA GLY A 78 -5.54 4.78 -21.59
C GLY A 78 -6.95 5.39 -21.58
N ASP A 79 -7.68 5.34 -20.47
CA ASP A 79 -9.06 5.89 -20.37
C ASP A 79 -9.13 7.28 -19.72
N GLU A 80 -8.02 7.83 -19.23
CA GLU A 80 -7.94 9.16 -18.59
C GLU A 80 -7.93 10.33 -19.63
N SER A 81 -7.71 10.04 -20.92
CA SER A 81 -7.64 11.05 -21.99
C SER A 81 -9.01 11.61 -22.43
N SER A 82 -10.11 11.15 -21.84
CA SER A 82 -11.44 11.73 -22.09
C SER A 82 -11.88 12.53 -20.87
N GLY A 83 -11.57 13.83 -20.89
CA GLY A 83 -11.98 14.85 -19.91
C GLY A 83 -13.50 15.09 -19.78
N ASN A 84 -14.32 14.07 -20.01
CA ASN A 84 -15.77 14.04 -19.83
C ASN A 84 -16.31 12.64 -19.43
N GLY A 85 -15.46 11.73 -18.91
CA GLY A 85 -15.78 10.29 -18.86
C GLY A 85 -15.58 9.52 -17.54
N LYS A 86 -15.47 10.15 -16.36
CA LYS A 86 -15.48 9.41 -15.07
C LYS A 86 -16.78 8.62 -14.82
N SER A 87 -17.77 8.74 -15.70
CA SER A 87 -19.12 8.18 -15.56
C SER A 87 -19.37 6.84 -16.27
N SER A 88 -18.38 6.21 -16.95
CA SER A 88 -18.66 5.01 -17.76
C SER A 88 -17.97 3.69 -17.33
N LEU A 89 -17.01 3.75 -16.41
CA LEU A 89 -16.35 2.55 -15.90
C LEU A 89 -17.21 1.93 -14.81
N THR A 90 -17.92 0.87 -15.18
CA THR A 90 -18.73 0.09 -14.24
C THR A 90 -17.97 -1.14 -13.78
N ILE A 91 -18.24 -1.59 -12.56
CA ILE A 91 -17.56 -2.76 -11.97
C ILE A 91 -17.62 -4.01 -12.86
N ASN A 92 -18.73 -4.22 -13.59
CA ASN A 92 -18.91 -5.36 -14.50
C ASN A 92 -17.99 -5.34 -15.72
N ARG A 93 -17.49 -4.16 -16.12
CA ARG A 93 -16.54 -4.04 -17.23
C ARG A 93 -15.12 -4.34 -16.76
N LEU A 94 -14.82 -4.01 -15.51
CA LEU A 94 -13.49 -4.11 -14.93
C LEU A 94 -13.20 -5.48 -14.30
N LEU A 95 -14.21 -6.11 -13.69
CA LEU A 95 -14.06 -7.39 -13.00
C LEU A 95 -15.01 -8.45 -13.53
N ARG A 96 -14.53 -9.70 -13.52
CA ARG A 96 -15.31 -10.91 -13.80
C ARG A 96 -15.20 -11.90 -12.66
N GLU A 97 -16.25 -12.68 -12.44
CA GLU A 97 -16.19 -13.79 -11.48
C GLU A 97 -15.11 -14.79 -11.89
N GLY A 98 -14.36 -15.27 -10.89
CA GLY A 98 -13.21 -16.15 -11.07
C GLY A 98 -11.88 -15.44 -11.38
N GLN A 99 -11.90 -14.14 -11.71
CA GLN A 99 -10.69 -13.36 -11.97
C GLN A 99 -9.80 -13.29 -10.72
N SER A 100 -8.48 -13.44 -10.89
CA SER A 100 -7.52 -13.19 -9.81
C SER A 100 -7.03 -11.75 -9.86
N LEU A 101 -6.83 -11.13 -8.69
CA LEU A 101 -6.32 -9.77 -8.54
C LEU A 101 -5.43 -9.67 -7.30
N VAL A 102 -4.38 -8.84 -7.39
CA VAL A 102 -3.57 -8.47 -6.23
C VAL A 102 -4.27 -7.32 -5.52
N VAL A 103 -4.50 -7.49 -4.21
CA VAL A 103 -5.25 -6.55 -3.40
C VAL A 103 -4.54 -6.29 -2.08
N GLN A 104 -4.64 -5.06 -1.59
CA GLN A 104 -4.19 -4.66 -0.26
C GLN A 104 -5.40 -4.36 0.63
N VAL A 105 -5.32 -4.77 1.90
CA VAL A 105 -6.38 -4.47 2.87
C VAL A 105 -6.24 -3.03 3.35
N THR A 106 -7.30 -2.24 3.18
CA THR A 106 -7.38 -0.85 3.65
C THR A 106 -8.14 -0.71 4.96
N LYS A 107 -9.05 -1.65 5.26
CA LYS A 107 -9.78 -1.71 6.54
C LYS A 107 -9.97 -3.15 6.98
N ASP A 108 -9.77 -3.41 8.27
CA ASP A 108 -10.05 -4.69 8.90
C ASP A 108 -11.54 -5.11 8.74
N PRO A 109 -11.84 -6.42 8.78
CA PRO A 109 -13.20 -6.91 8.89
C PRO A 109 -13.90 -6.32 10.13
N LEU A 110 -15.19 -6.00 10.01
CA LEU A 110 -15.97 -5.45 11.12
C LEU A 110 -17.35 -6.10 11.21
N GLY A 111 -17.63 -6.73 12.35
CA GLY A 111 -18.93 -7.32 12.63
C GLY A 111 -19.28 -8.36 11.57
N THR A 112 -20.35 -8.13 10.79
CA THR A 112 -20.76 -8.99 9.66
C THR A 112 -20.00 -8.76 8.35
N LYS A 113 -19.30 -7.62 8.22
CA LYS A 113 -18.67 -7.17 6.98
C LYS A 113 -17.23 -7.68 6.88
N GLY A 114 -16.86 -8.18 5.69
CA GLY A 114 -15.47 -8.54 5.38
C GLY A 114 -14.56 -7.31 5.29
N ALA A 115 -13.26 -7.56 5.13
CA ALA A 115 -12.25 -6.51 4.95
C ALA A 115 -12.52 -5.65 3.71
N ARG A 116 -12.08 -4.39 3.74
CA ARG A 116 -12.09 -3.51 2.56
C ARG A 116 -10.76 -3.63 1.83
N LEU A 117 -10.83 -3.72 0.51
CA LEU A 117 -9.67 -3.92 -0.36
C LEU A 117 -9.45 -2.74 -1.31
N THR A 118 -8.22 -2.65 -1.81
CA THR A 118 -7.81 -1.80 -2.92
C THR A 118 -6.80 -2.52 -3.81
N THR A 119 -6.76 -2.23 -5.10
CA THR A 119 -5.64 -2.65 -5.97
C THR A 119 -4.58 -1.54 -6.08
N ASN A 120 -4.83 -0.36 -5.51
CA ASN A 120 -3.83 0.69 -5.36
C ASN A 120 -2.82 0.31 -4.26
N ILE A 121 -1.89 -0.58 -4.58
CA ILE A 121 -0.90 -1.08 -3.63
C ILE A 121 0.02 0.07 -3.18
N SER A 122 0.26 0.13 -1.88
CA SER A 122 1.21 1.05 -1.25
C SER A 122 2.12 0.30 -0.29
N ILE A 123 3.43 0.53 -0.40
CA ILE A 123 4.45 -0.12 0.42
C ILE A 123 5.22 0.96 1.18
N PRO A 124 4.81 1.27 2.42
CA PRO A 124 5.48 2.27 3.23
C PRO A 124 6.82 1.77 3.77
N SER A 125 7.88 2.54 3.53
CA SER A 125 9.18 2.45 4.20
C SER A 125 9.33 3.62 5.19
N ARG A 126 10.50 3.75 5.83
CA ARG A 126 10.82 4.81 6.80
C ARG A 126 10.75 6.20 6.16
N TYR A 127 11.37 6.36 4.99
CA TYR A 127 11.53 7.67 4.32
C TYR A 127 10.59 7.87 3.13
N LEU A 128 10.14 6.79 2.51
CA LEU A 128 9.35 6.82 1.28
C LEU A 128 8.22 5.80 1.31
N VAL A 129 7.18 6.01 0.51
CA VAL A 129 6.12 5.04 0.22
C VAL A 129 6.20 4.71 -1.25
N TYR A 130 6.38 3.44 -1.59
CA TYR A 130 6.40 2.99 -2.98
C TYR A 130 4.99 2.61 -3.46
N MET A 131 4.64 3.02 -4.67
CA MET A 131 3.34 2.81 -5.31
C MET A 131 3.53 2.18 -6.70
N PRO A 132 3.53 0.84 -6.83
CA PRO A 132 3.89 0.18 -8.08
C PRO A 132 2.96 0.47 -9.28
N GLY A 133 1.71 0.88 -9.05
CA GLY A 133 0.75 1.14 -10.13
C GLY A 133 0.33 2.60 -10.29
N ASN A 134 1.17 3.54 -9.84
CA ASN A 134 0.99 4.97 -10.06
C ASN A 134 2.38 5.59 -10.18
N GLU A 135 2.70 6.31 -11.27
CA GLU A 135 4.05 6.86 -11.53
C GLU A 135 4.32 8.20 -10.82
N HIS A 136 3.37 8.71 -10.03
CA HIS A 136 3.48 10.00 -9.37
C HIS A 136 4.57 10.04 -8.28
N ILE A 137 5.42 11.07 -8.33
CA ILE A 137 6.34 11.44 -7.25
C ILE A 137 5.71 12.55 -6.40
N GLY A 138 5.32 12.20 -5.17
CA GLY A 138 4.75 13.09 -4.18
C GLY A 138 5.71 13.40 -3.03
N ILE A 139 5.57 14.57 -2.42
CA ILE A 139 6.28 14.94 -1.19
C ILE A 139 5.25 15.27 -0.12
N SER A 140 5.50 14.83 1.12
CA SER A 140 4.64 15.11 2.26
C SER A 140 4.27 16.59 2.35
N GLN A 141 2.99 16.87 2.58
CA GLN A 141 2.49 18.23 2.79
C GLN A 141 3.03 18.88 4.08
N ARG A 142 3.61 18.09 4.99
CA ARG A 142 4.21 18.60 6.23
C ARG A 142 5.62 19.17 6.04
N ILE A 143 6.27 18.89 4.91
CA ILE A 143 7.55 19.50 4.55
C ILE A 143 7.21 20.80 3.82
N GLU A 144 7.35 21.93 4.50
CA GLU A 144 6.91 23.24 3.99
C GLU A 144 8.00 23.98 3.21
N ASP A 145 9.27 23.68 3.47
CA ASP A 145 10.40 24.32 2.79
C ASP A 145 10.47 23.90 1.32
N ASN A 146 10.41 24.87 0.41
CA ASN A 146 10.45 24.63 -1.02
C ASN A 146 11.82 24.15 -1.50
N GLU A 147 12.92 24.65 -0.92
CA GLU A 147 14.26 24.21 -1.32
C GLU A 147 14.47 22.73 -0.99
N GLU A 148 14.04 22.32 0.20
CA GLU A 148 14.08 20.92 0.62
C GLU A 148 13.17 20.02 -0.22
N ARG A 149 11.97 20.50 -0.57
CA ARG A 149 11.07 19.76 -1.47
C ARG A 149 11.71 19.54 -2.84
N ASP A 150 12.36 20.55 -3.39
CA ASP A 150 13.00 20.44 -4.70
C ASP A 150 14.22 19.52 -4.66
N ARG A 151 15.03 19.58 -3.59
CA ARG A 151 16.14 18.64 -3.35
C ARG A 151 15.64 17.20 -3.28
N LEU A 152 14.63 16.94 -2.46
CA LEU A 152 14.02 15.62 -2.26
C LEU A 152 13.43 15.06 -3.55
N ARG A 153 12.76 15.90 -4.34
CA ARG A 153 12.24 15.51 -5.66
C ARG A 153 13.36 15.11 -6.61
N ALA A 154 14.38 15.96 -6.76
CA ALA A 154 15.49 15.74 -7.68
C ALA A 154 16.23 14.43 -7.38
N MET A 155 16.47 14.11 -6.10
CA MET A 155 17.11 12.85 -5.70
C MET A 155 16.31 11.61 -6.14
N VAL A 156 14.98 11.65 -6.00
CA VAL A 156 14.14 10.51 -6.41
C VAL A 156 14.03 10.41 -7.92
N GLU A 157 13.92 11.53 -8.63
CA GLU A 157 13.93 11.55 -10.09
C GLU A 157 15.23 10.97 -10.68
N GLU A 158 16.38 11.31 -10.10
CA GLU A 158 17.67 10.75 -10.49
C GLU A 158 17.72 9.22 -10.31
N VAL A 159 17.27 8.72 -9.15
CA VAL A 159 17.20 7.27 -8.89
C VAL A 159 16.22 6.58 -9.82
N VAL A 160 15.03 7.15 -10.04
CA VAL A 160 14.02 6.60 -10.96
C VAL A 160 14.58 6.49 -12.37
N ALA A 161 15.22 7.55 -12.88
CA ALA A 161 15.85 7.53 -14.20
C ALA A 161 16.92 6.42 -14.30
N SER A 162 17.72 6.22 -13.26
CA SER A 162 18.73 5.14 -13.23
C SER A 162 18.14 3.72 -13.25
N LEU A 163 16.87 3.56 -12.84
CA LEU A 163 16.17 2.28 -12.81
C LEU A 163 15.38 2.00 -14.09
N GLU A 164 14.94 3.05 -14.81
CA GLU A 164 14.25 2.92 -16.10
C GLU A 164 15.14 2.27 -17.17
N ASP A 165 16.46 2.49 -17.10
CA ASP A 165 17.46 1.83 -17.95
C ASP A 165 17.42 0.29 -17.86
N LEU A 166 16.78 -0.27 -16.81
CA LEU A 166 16.58 -1.71 -16.61
C LEU A 166 15.26 -2.23 -17.23
N ASN A 167 14.58 -1.43 -18.06
CA ASN A 167 13.33 -1.79 -18.75
C ASN A 167 12.20 -2.26 -17.80
N THR A 168 12.23 -1.77 -16.56
CA THR A 168 11.22 -2.04 -15.54
C THR A 168 10.36 -0.80 -15.41
N LYS A 169 9.03 -0.93 -15.51
CA LYS A 169 8.13 0.19 -15.19
C LYS A 169 8.40 0.62 -13.75
N VAL A 170 8.95 1.82 -13.59
CA VAL A 170 9.25 2.36 -12.27
C VAL A 170 7.97 2.96 -11.72
N GLY A 171 7.38 2.28 -10.74
CA GLY A 171 6.24 2.84 -10.00
C GLY A 171 6.62 4.13 -9.28
N GLY A 172 5.65 4.81 -8.71
CA GLY A 172 5.80 6.12 -8.09
C GLY A 172 6.14 6.04 -6.61
N PHE A 173 6.38 7.22 -6.04
CA PHE A 173 6.93 7.37 -4.70
C PHE A 173 6.27 8.53 -3.96
N ILE A 174 6.07 8.38 -2.65
CA ILE A 174 5.72 9.51 -1.76
C ILE A 174 6.80 9.64 -0.70
N LEU A 175 7.49 10.78 -0.67
CA LEU A 175 8.47 11.10 0.36
C LEU A 175 7.76 11.52 1.65
N ARG A 176 8.12 10.89 2.77
CA ARG A 176 7.49 11.04 4.09
C ARG A 176 8.16 12.18 4.86
N THR A 177 7.48 12.73 5.85
CA THR A 177 8.04 13.82 6.69
C THR A 177 9.40 13.49 7.32
N VAL A 178 9.69 12.21 7.59
CA VAL A 178 10.98 11.76 8.16
C VAL A 178 12.15 11.92 7.17
N SER A 179 11.89 12.19 5.88
CA SER A 179 12.93 12.46 4.89
C SER A 179 13.45 13.90 4.93
N GLU A 180 12.81 14.79 5.70
CA GLU A 180 13.26 16.17 5.88
C GLU A 180 14.56 16.18 6.68
N GLY A 181 15.64 16.70 6.09
CA GLY A 181 16.96 16.79 6.72
C GLY A 181 18.16 16.70 5.79
#